data_AF-A0A1G3ZES7-F1
#
_entry.id   AF-A0A1G3ZES7-F1
#
_cell.length_a   1.000
_cell.length_b   1.000
_cell.length_c   1.000
_cell.angle_alpha   90.00
_cell.angle_beta   90.00
_cell.angle_gamma   90.00
#
_symmetry.space_group_name_H-M   'P 1'
#
loop_
_entity.id
_entity.type
_entity.pdbx_description
1 polymer ?
#
loop_
_entity_poly.entity_id
_entity_poly.type
_entity_poly.pdbx_seq_one_letter_code
_entity_poly.pdbx_strand_id
1 'polypeptide(L)'
;MDIYKRLLGEKATVAERFRYYARTLAAKTEFWRSRRLCAGVLHFCGLGYSRHDGQTSDHFINVKNLTYEPNFRRYVSDAFAPVGIMLDLWAENLPPGEKHDVSAVVINDLYAKWSGNVRLRLLRGAKTLAEQTQPCEVAALGDKRLTFSIAAPTAPGRYTLEAALVKKGAPDVRSLRDFTVLTPEEREARRNLAEGRPVKASSVLTKDGQTYRAEFATDGKGDTRWSSEFRDPQWLAVDLGAAQTISRVELQWEGAFAKAYAIQVSSDGGNWKTVHTTAKGAGKVEVMRFEPTQARWVRIHGTQRGTPFGYSIWEVRVYH
;
A
#
# COMPACT_ATOMS: atom_id res chain seq x y z
N MET A 1 -6.79 -2.05 15.46
CA MET A 1 -7.21 -0.88 14.65
C MET A 1 -8.00 -1.41 13.46
N ASP A 2 -9.20 -0.88 13.19
CA ASP A 2 -10.09 -1.37 12.12
C ASP A 2 -9.47 -1.08 10.73
N ILE A 3 -9.08 -2.14 10.02
CA ILE A 3 -8.42 -2.07 8.70
C ILE A 3 -9.26 -1.27 7.69
N TYR A 4 -10.59 -1.36 7.77
CA TYR A 4 -11.47 -0.62 6.87
C TYR A 4 -11.49 0.87 7.16
N LYS A 5 -11.36 1.30 8.43
CA LYS A 5 -11.25 2.73 8.76
C LYS A 5 -9.99 3.34 8.15
N ARG A 6 -8.88 2.58 8.13
CA ARG A 6 -7.63 3.03 7.51
C ARG A 6 -7.75 3.12 5.98
N LEU A 7 -8.40 2.15 5.34
CA LEU A 7 -8.44 2.02 3.87
C LEU A 7 -9.58 2.80 3.21
N LEU A 8 -10.74 2.90 3.87
CA LEU A 8 -11.96 3.52 3.32
C LEU A 8 -12.39 4.78 4.09
N GLY A 9 -11.72 5.10 5.20
CA GLY A 9 -12.05 6.23 6.07
C GLY A 9 -13.06 5.85 7.17
N GLU A 10 -13.18 6.72 8.18
CA GLU A 10 -14.02 6.45 9.36
C GLU A 10 -15.52 6.33 9.03
N LYS A 11 -15.97 6.98 7.95
CA LYS A 11 -17.38 7.01 7.51
C LYS A 11 -17.73 5.89 6.53
N ALA A 12 -16.83 4.92 6.32
CA ALA A 12 -17.05 3.83 5.36
C ALA A 12 -18.28 3.00 5.74
N THR A 13 -19.26 2.98 4.83
CA THR A 13 -20.50 2.21 4.94
C THR A 13 -20.22 0.70 4.86
N VAL A 14 -21.15 -0.10 5.36
CA VAL A 14 -21.08 -1.57 5.25
C VAL A 14 -20.98 -2.02 3.79
N ALA A 15 -21.74 -1.39 2.89
CA ALA A 15 -21.72 -1.70 1.45
C ALA A 15 -20.35 -1.42 0.81
N GLU A 16 -19.70 -0.31 1.18
CA GLU A 16 -18.35 0.02 0.69
C GLU A 16 -17.31 -1.00 1.18
N ARG A 17 -17.43 -1.47 2.43
CA ARG A 17 -16.55 -2.50 2.98
C ARG A 17 -16.70 -3.83 2.24
N PHE A 18 -17.93 -4.28 1.99
CA PHE A 18 -18.20 -5.50 1.22
C PHE A 18 -17.67 -5.41 -0.21
N ARG A 19 -17.90 -4.27 -0.87
CA ARG A 19 -17.36 -4.04 -2.21
C ARG A 19 -15.83 -4.07 -2.23
N TYR A 20 -15.18 -3.38 -1.29
CA TYR A 20 -13.73 -3.37 -1.19
C TYR A 20 -13.18 -4.78 -0.95
N TYR A 21 -13.75 -5.51 0.00
CA TYR A 21 -13.40 -6.89 0.30
C TYR A 21 -13.50 -7.78 -0.94
N ALA A 22 -14.62 -7.77 -1.65
CA ALA A 22 -14.83 -8.60 -2.83
C ALA A 22 -13.83 -8.28 -3.95
N ARG A 23 -13.53 -6.99 -4.18
CA ARG A 23 -12.54 -6.56 -5.18
C ARG A 23 -11.11 -6.97 -4.81
N THR A 24 -10.73 -6.81 -3.54
CA THR A 24 -9.42 -7.25 -3.06
C THR A 24 -9.27 -8.77 -3.10
N LEU A 25 -10.33 -9.52 -2.76
CA LEU A 25 -10.35 -10.97 -2.85
C LEU A 25 -10.15 -11.44 -4.29
N ALA A 26 -10.90 -10.87 -5.25
CA ALA A 26 -10.73 -11.15 -6.67
C ALA A 26 -9.28 -10.89 -7.13
N ALA A 27 -8.73 -9.71 -6.84
CA ALA A 27 -7.36 -9.35 -7.20
C ALA A 27 -6.31 -10.31 -6.64
N LYS A 28 -6.46 -10.73 -5.37
CA LYS A 28 -5.57 -11.72 -4.74
C LYS A 28 -5.69 -13.09 -5.40
N THR A 29 -6.91 -13.55 -5.67
CA THR A 29 -7.15 -14.83 -6.36
C THR A 29 -6.51 -14.84 -7.75
N GLU A 30 -6.69 -13.77 -8.53
CA GLU A 30 -6.06 -13.59 -9.85
C GLU A 30 -4.52 -13.65 -9.75
N PHE A 31 -3.93 -12.94 -8.78
CA PHE A 31 -2.49 -12.93 -8.55
C PHE A 31 -1.95 -14.33 -8.29
N TRP A 32 -2.55 -15.08 -7.36
CA TRP A 32 -2.08 -16.42 -7.04
C TRP A 32 -2.25 -17.39 -8.21
N ARG A 33 -3.35 -17.28 -8.98
CA ARG A 33 -3.54 -18.07 -10.21
C ARG A 33 -2.49 -17.75 -11.28
N SER A 34 -2.01 -16.50 -11.37
CA SER A 34 -0.90 -16.13 -12.27
C SER A 34 0.48 -16.60 -11.81
N ARG A 35 0.61 -17.17 -10.61
CA ARG A 35 1.88 -17.61 -10.00
C ARG A 35 1.87 -19.12 -9.77
N ARG A 36 1.64 -19.90 -10.84
CA ARG A 36 1.44 -21.37 -10.79
C ARG A 36 2.52 -22.13 -10.01
N LEU A 37 3.79 -21.69 -10.05
CA LEU A 37 4.90 -22.33 -9.33
C LEU A 37 4.82 -22.22 -7.80
N CYS A 38 3.99 -21.29 -7.29
CA CYS A 38 3.78 -21.08 -5.86
C CYS A 38 2.42 -21.63 -5.38
N ALA A 39 1.71 -22.41 -6.22
CA ALA A 39 0.33 -22.83 -5.97
C ALA A 39 0.22 -23.97 -4.95
N GLY A 40 0.46 -23.66 -3.68
CA GLY A 40 -0.10 -24.39 -2.55
C GLY A 40 -0.99 -23.44 -1.76
N VAL A 41 -2.29 -23.72 -1.71
CA VAL A 41 -3.37 -22.95 -1.06
C VAL A 41 -3.97 -21.84 -1.94
N LEU A 42 -4.93 -22.24 -2.79
CA LEU A 42 -6.04 -21.37 -3.20
C LEU A 42 -6.69 -20.84 -1.92
N HIS A 43 -6.73 -19.51 -1.74
CA HIS A 43 -7.46 -18.85 -0.65
C HIS A 43 -8.96 -19.16 -0.79
N PHE A 44 -9.42 -20.28 -0.22
CA PHE A 44 -10.85 -20.63 -0.17
C PHE A 44 -11.41 -20.69 1.26
N CYS A 45 -10.57 -20.50 2.28
CA CYS A 45 -11.01 -20.54 3.67
C CYS A 45 -10.53 -19.30 4.43
N GLY A 46 -11.10 -18.13 4.10
CA GLY A 46 -11.27 -17.12 5.13
C GLY A 46 -12.35 -17.62 6.09
N LEU A 47 -11.96 -18.32 7.15
CA LEU A 47 -12.87 -18.64 8.27
C LEU A 47 -13.12 -17.33 9.04
N GLY A 48 -13.97 -16.46 8.51
CA GLY A 48 -14.44 -15.26 9.18
C GLY A 48 -15.67 -15.56 10.03
N TYR A 49 -15.56 -15.35 11.33
CA TYR A 49 -16.65 -15.44 12.29
C TYR A 49 -17.19 -14.02 12.55
N SER A 50 -18.44 -13.74 12.13
CA SER A 50 -19.03 -12.41 12.28
C SER A 50 -20.46 -12.39 12.83
N ARG A 51 -21.03 -13.52 13.25
CA ARG A 51 -22.39 -13.58 13.83
C ARG A 51 -22.49 -14.58 14.98
N HIS A 52 -23.30 -14.25 15.97
CA HIS A 52 -23.63 -15.07 17.15
C HIS A 52 -24.25 -16.44 16.77
N ASP A 53 -24.84 -16.56 15.57
CA ASP A 53 -25.54 -17.74 15.03
C ASP A 53 -25.05 -18.17 13.62
N GLY A 54 -23.91 -17.67 13.14
CA GLY A 54 -23.47 -17.84 11.75
C GLY A 54 -22.77 -19.17 11.45
N GLN A 55 -23.22 -19.87 10.41
CA GLN A 55 -22.43 -20.90 9.71
C GLN A 55 -21.32 -20.22 8.89
N THR A 56 -20.11 -20.78 8.93
CA THR A 56 -18.86 -20.18 8.40
C THR A 56 -18.85 -20.12 6.86
N SER A 57 -19.28 -19.00 6.30
CA SER A 57 -18.78 -18.48 5.01
C SER A 57 -19.21 -17.03 4.81
N ASP A 58 -18.26 -16.10 4.77
CA ASP A 58 -18.50 -14.66 4.48
C ASP A 58 -19.01 -14.42 3.04
N HIS A 59 -19.12 -15.47 2.22
CA HIS A 59 -19.47 -15.37 0.81
C HIS A 59 -20.91 -15.74 0.50
N PHE A 60 -21.64 -16.31 1.46
CA PHE A 60 -23.06 -16.65 1.31
C PHE A 60 -23.90 -15.77 2.21
N ILE A 61 -24.92 -15.12 1.64
CA ILE A 61 -25.97 -14.46 2.41
C ILE A 61 -27.04 -15.44 2.87
N ASN A 62 -27.12 -16.62 2.24
CA ASN A 62 -27.97 -17.73 2.65
C ASN A 62 -27.28 -19.05 2.28
N VAL A 63 -26.65 -19.69 3.27
CA VAL A 63 -25.91 -20.96 3.10
C VAL A 63 -26.86 -22.09 2.70
N LYS A 64 -28.04 -22.19 3.31
CA LYS A 64 -29.02 -23.25 3.03
C LYS A 64 -29.43 -23.29 1.56
N ASN A 65 -29.58 -22.10 0.95
CA ASN A 65 -29.96 -21.96 -0.46
C ASN A 65 -28.78 -21.66 -1.38
N LEU A 66 -27.53 -21.79 -0.90
CA LEU A 66 -26.30 -21.49 -1.64
C LEU A 66 -26.33 -20.12 -2.35
N THR A 67 -26.96 -19.12 -1.72
CA THR A 67 -27.07 -17.78 -2.29
C THR A 67 -25.84 -16.96 -1.91
N TYR A 68 -25.02 -16.65 -2.92
CA TYR A 68 -23.82 -15.82 -2.76
C TYR A 68 -24.16 -14.37 -2.41
N GLU A 69 -23.27 -13.72 -1.66
CA GLU A 69 -23.27 -12.27 -1.50
C GLU A 69 -23.09 -11.59 -2.88
N PRO A 70 -23.89 -10.56 -3.21
CA PRO A 70 -23.90 -9.98 -4.56
C PRO A 70 -22.56 -9.43 -5.06
N ASN A 71 -21.75 -8.78 -4.20
CA ASN A 71 -20.43 -8.28 -4.59
C ASN A 71 -19.45 -9.44 -4.83
N PHE A 72 -19.47 -10.47 -3.99
CA PHE A 72 -18.71 -11.70 -4.21
C PHE A 72 -19.07 -12.31 -5.56
N ARG A 73 -20.37 -12.51 -5.82
CA ARG A 73 -20.83 -13.08 -7.09
C ARG A 73 -20.43 -12.22 -8.29
N ARG A 74 -20.43 -10.90 -8.14
CA ARG A 74 -20.11 -9.95 -9.21
C ARG A 74 -18.63 -9.84 -9.53
N TYR A 75 -17.77 -9.79 -8.51
CA TYR A 75 -16.34 -9.47 -8.69
C TYR A 75 -15.44 -10.69 -8.62
N VAL A 76 -15.81 -11.71 -7.85
CA VAL A 76 -14.95 -12.86 -7.61
C VAL A 76 -15.20 -13.99 -8.62
N SER A 77 -16.38 -14.04 -9.26
CA SER A 77 -16.70 -15.06 -10.27
C SER A 77 -15.71 -15.09 -11.43
N ASP A 78 -15.30 -13.93 -11.92
CA ASP A 78 -14.40 -13.80 -13.07
C ASP A 78 -13.01 -14.33 -12.72
N ALA A 79 -12.57 -14.10 -11.47
CA ALA A 79 -11.31 -14.62 -10.93
C ALA A 79 -11.28 -16.16 -10.82
N PHE A 80 -12.41 -16.86 -11.02
CA PHE A 80 -12.51 -18.32 -11.06
C PHE A 80 -12.86 -18.88 -12.44
N ALA A 81 -12.95 -18.03 -13.48
CA ALA A 81 -13.19 -18.52 -14.84
C ALA A 81 -12.05 -19.47 -15.29
N PRO A 82 -12.35 -20.56 -16.03
CA PRO A 82 -11.33 -21.52 -16.50
C PRO A 82 -10.20 -20.87 -17.29
N VAL A 83 -10.52 -19.81 -18.05
CA VAL A 83 -9.53 -18.89 -18.57
C VAL A 83 -9.72 -17.56 -17.85
N GLY A 84 -8.73 -17.20 -17.05
CA GLY A 84 -8.72 -16.01 -16.20
C GLY A 84 -7.78 -14.92 -16.73
N ILE A 85 -7.84 -13.75 -16.10
CA ILE A 85 -6.94 -12.63 -16.38
C ILE A 85 -6.56 -11.95 -15.07
N MET A 86 -5.32 -11.46 -14.97
CA MET A 86 -4.81 -10.70 -13.84
C MET A 86 -4.22 -9.37 -14.33
N LEU A 87 -4.72 -8.26 -13.80
CA LEU A 87 -4.11 -6.94 -14.00
C LEU A 87 -3.02 -6.67 -12.95
N ASP A 88 -1.78 -6.47 -13.39
CA ASP A 88 -0.62 -6.29 -12.51
C ASP A 88 -0.36 -4.79 -12.26
N LEU A 89 -1.35 -4.11 -11.66
CA LEU A 89 -1.25 -2.73 -11.20
C LEU A 89 -1.75 -2.65 -9.75
N TRP A 90 -0.83 -2.43 -8.82
CA TRP A 90 -1.10 -2.42 -7.37
C TRP A 90 -1.03 -1.02 -6.75
N ALA A 91 -0.68 0.00 -7.53
CA ALA A 91 -0.59 1.37 -7.07
C ALA A 91 -1.98 1.91 -6.69
N GLU A 92 -2.11 2.43 -5.48
CA GLU A 92 -3.35 3.08 -5.01
C GLU A 92 -3.55 4.46 -5.65
N ASN A 93 -2.45 5.11 -6.03
CA ASN A 93 -2.45 6.43 -6.63
C ASN A 93 -1.51 6.47 -7.83
N LEU A 94 -1.92 7.17 -8.90
CA LEU A 94 -1.07 7.44 -10.05
C LEU A 94 -0.87 8.95 -10.20
N PRO A 95 0.36 9.42 -10.45
CA PRO A 95 0.62 10.83 -10.71
C PRO A 95 -0.13 11.30 -11.96
N PRO A 96 -0.69 12.53 -11.96
CA PRO A 96 -1.50 13.01 -13.06
C PRO A 96 -0.71 13.11 -14.36
N GLY A 97 -1.23 12.53 -15.45
CA GLY A 97 -0.62 12.59 -16.78
C GLY A 97 0.57 11.65 -16.99
N GLU A 98 1.03 10.92 -15.97
CA GLU A 98 2.15 10.01 -16.09
C GLU A 98 1.78 8.78 -16.94
N LYS A 99 2.74 8.32 -17.75
CA LYS A 99 2.60 7.10 -18.54
C LYS A 99 3.05 5.90 -17.71
N HIS A 100 2.25 4.84 -17.74
CA HIS A 100 2.53 3.59 -17.04
C HIS A 100 2.38 2.41 -17.99
N ASP A 101 3.36 1.52 -17.97
CA ASP A 101 3.24 0.22 -18.59
C ASP A 101 2.61 -0.76 -17.59
N VAL A 102 1.44 -1.27 -17.95
CA VAL A 102 0.65 -2.16 -17.13
C VAL A 102 0.60 -3.53 -17.78
N SER A 103 0.93 -4.56 -16.99
CA SER A 103 0.83 -5.94 -17.46
C SER A 103 -0.56 -6.52 -17.23
N ALA A 104 -1.08 -7.28 -18.19
CA ALA A 104 -2.19 -8.20 -17.99
C ALA A 104 -1.72 -9.64 -18.26
N VAL A 105 -1.95 -10.54 -17.32
CA VAL A 105 -1.58 -11.96 -17.44
C VAL A 105 -2.83 -12.79 -17.70
N VAL A 106 -2.91 -13.40 -18.88
CA VAL A 106 -3.96 -14.36 -19.23
C VAL A 106 -3.56 -15.73 -18.71
N ILE A 107 -4.47 -16.42 -18.02
CA ILE A 107 -4.23 -17.70 -17.35
C ILE A 107 -5.17 -18.72 -17.96
N ASN A 108 -4.65 -19.80 -18.54
CA ASN A 108 -5.46 -20.84 -19.17
C ASN A 108 -5.40 -22.15 -18.37
N ASP A 109 -6.44 -22.45 -17.59
CA ASP A 109 -6.56 -23.73 -16.86
C ASP A 109 -7.19 -24.85 -17.69
N LEU A 110 -7.46 -24.61 -18.98
CA LEU A 110 -7.96 -25.64 -19.87
C LEU A 110 -6.81 -26.56 -20.31
N TYR A 111 -7.16 -27.82 -20.56
CA TYR A 111 -6.28 -28.81 -21.22
C TYR A 111 -6.15 -28.58 -22.75
N ALA A 112 -6.72 -27.49 -23.27
CA ALA A 112 -6.63 -27.09 -24.67
C ALA A 112 -6.09 -25.66 -24.79
N LYS A 113 -5.52 -25.32 -25.95
CA LYS A 113 -5.08 -23.96 -26.27
C LYS A 113 -6.28 -23.00 -26.20
N TRP A 114 -6.06 -21.82 -25.63
CA TRP A 114 -7.01 -20.72 -25.71
C TRP A 114 -6.48 -19.62 -26.65
N SER A 115 -7.35 -19.06 -27.47
CA SER A 115 -7.08 -17.90 -28.32
C SER A 115 -8.22 -16.89 -28.21
N GLY A 116 -7.90 -15.60 -28.11
CA GLY A 116 -8.92 -14.55 -28.01
C GLY A 116 -8.33 -13.15 -27.92
N ASN A 117 -9.19 -12.16 -27.69
CA ASN A 117 -8.78 -10.76 -27.54
C ASN A 117 -8.78 -10.35 -26.07
N VAL A 118 -7.72 -9.65 -25.68
CA VAL A 118 -7.60 -9.01 -24.37
C VAL A 118 -7.81 -7.51 -24.55
N ARG A 119 -8.83 -6.98 -23.89
CA ARG A 119 -9.16 -5.56 -23.91
C ARG A 119 -8.79 -4.92 -22.59
N LEU A 120 -8.11 -3.77 -22.63
CA LEU A 120 -7.84 -2.92 -21.50
C LEU A 120 -8.67 -1.63 -21.62
N ARG A 121 -9.37 -1.22 -20.56
CA ARG A 121 -10.14 0.02 -20.47
C ARG A 121 -9.74 0.83 -19.26
N LEU A 122 -9.55 2.13 -19.47
CA LEU A 122 -9.49 3.12 -18.39
C LEU A 122 -10.88 3.75 -18.23
N LEU A 123 -11.44 3.68 -17.03
CA LEU A 123 -12.82 4.06 -16.73
C LEU A 123 -12.90 5.14 -15.66
N ARG A 124 -13.87 6.04 -15.79
CA ARG A 124 -14.38 6.91 -14.72
C ARG A 124 -15.85 6.61 -14.50
N GLY A 125 -16.16 5.84 -13.45
CA GLY A 125 -17.49 5.26 -13.28
C GLY A 125 -17.83 4.33 -14.45
N ALA A 126 -18.95 4.58 -15.14
CA ALA A 126 -19.35 3.80 -16.32
C ALA A 126 -18.73 4.32 -17.64
N LYS A 127 -18.06 5.48 -17.63
CA LYS A 127 -17.51 6.10 -18.85
C LYS A 127 -16.14 5.52 -19.17
N THR A 128 -15.97 5.02 -20.39
CA THR A 128 -14.65 4.67 -20.96
C THR A 128 -13.91 5.94 -21.38
N LEU A 129 -12.68 6.10 -20.90
CA LEU A 129 -11.79 7.20 -21.22
C LEU A 129 -10.73 6.81 -22.26
N ALA A 130 -10.23 5.58 -22.17
CA ALA A 130 -9.29 5.00 -23.12
C ALA A 130 -9.53 3.50 -23.22
N GLU A 131 -9.23 2.93 -24.39
CA GLU A 131 -9.38 1.50 -24.66
C GLU A 131 -8.25 1.03 -25.58
N GLN A 132 -7.72 -0.16 -25.30
CA GLN A 132 -6.77 -0.88 -26.14
C GLN A 132 -7.18 -2.35 -26.22
N THR A 133 -6.92 -3.00 -27.35
CA THR A 133 -7.17 -4.44 -27.51
C THR A 133 -5.96 -5.08 -28.17
N GLN A 134 -5.54 -6.23 -27.65
CA GLN A 134 -4.47 -7.05 -28.22
C GLN A 134 -4.93 -8.50 -28.35
N PRO A 135 -4.58 -9.20 -29.45
CA PRO A 135 -4.82 -10.63 -29.57
C PRO A 135 -3.89 -11.40 -28.63
N CYS A 136 -4.35 -12.54 -28.14
CA CYS A 136 -3.60 -13.39 -27.23
C CYS A 136 -3.88 -14.86 -27.49
N GLU A 137 -2.83 -15.67 -27.42
CA GLU A 137 -2.92 -17.12 -27.43
C GLU A 137 -2.14 -17.65 -26.24
N VAL A 138 -2.72 -18.62 -25.53
CA VAL A 138 -2.13 -19.26 -24.35
C VAL A 138 -2.24 -20.77 -24.52
N ALA A 139 -1.11 -21.47 -24.37
CA ALA A 139 -1.07 -22.92 -24.40
C ALA A 139 -1.96 -23.54 -23.31
N ALA A 140 -2.29 -24.83 -23.47
CA ALA A 140 -2.98 -25.60 -22.43
C ALA A 140 -2.21 -25.50 -21.11
N LEU A 141 -2.94 -25.29 -20.00
CA LEU A 141 -2.38 -25.18 -18.65
C LEU A 141 -1.29 -24.09 -18.48
N GLY A 142 -1.25 -23.11 -19.39
CA GLY A 142 -0.24 -22.05 -19.42
C GLY A 142 -0.73 -20.69 -18.94
N ASP A 143 0.14 -19.70 -19.08
CA ASP A 143 -0.16 -18.27 -18.92
C ASP A 143 0.60 -17.43 -19.96
N LYS A 144 0.15 -16.21 -20.21
CA LYS A 144 0.83 -15.25 -21.09
C LYS A 144 0.66 -13.83 -20.58
N ARG A 145 1.78 -13.10 -20.48
CA ARG A 145 1.82 -11.68 -20.13
C ARG A 145 1.72 -10.82 -21.39
N LEU A 146 0.84 -9.82 -21.33
CA LEU A 146 0.73 -8.73 -22.29
C LEU A 146 1.05 -7.42 -21.59
N THR A 147 1.64 -6.48 -22.30
CA THR A 147 1.92 -5.13 -21.78
C THR A 147 1.07 -4.12 -22.54
N PHE A 148 0.43 -3.23 -21.78
CA PHE A 148 -0.35 -2.10 -22.29
C PHE A 148 0.20 -0.81 -21.72
N SER A 149 0.23 0.26 -22.51
CA SER A 149 0.67 1.58 -22.02
C SER A 149 -0.54 2.47 -21.76
N ILE A 150 -0.69 2.99 -20.54
CA ILE A 150 -1.76 3.92 -20.19
C ILE A 150 -1.19 5.26 -19.74
N ALA A 151 -1.93 6.35 -19.99
CA ALA A 151 -1.67 7.63 -19.35
C ALA A 151 -2.67 7.83 -18.21
N ALA A 152 -2.18 8.13 -17.02
CA ALA A 152 -3.03 8.49 -15.89
C ALA A 152 -3.81 9.78 -16.22
N PRO A 153 -5.12 9.87 -15.90
CA PRO A 153 -5.88 11.09 -16.09
C PRO A 153 -5.25 12.28 -15.36
N THR A 154 -5.36 13.48 -15.94
CA THR A 154 -4.90 14.71 -15.27
C THR A 154 -5.88 15.22 -14.22
N ALA A 155 -7.17 14.93 -14.40
CA ALA A 155 -8.21 15.34 -13.47
C ALA A 155 -8.18 14.49 -12.19
N PRO A 156 -8.17 15.09 -10.99
CA PRO A 156 -8.28 14.36 -9.74
C PRO A 156 -9.57 13.53 -9.66
N GLY A 157 -9.49 12.40 -8.97
CA GLY A 157 -10.62 11.52 -8.72
C GLY A 157 -10.27 10.04 -8.73
N ARG A 158 -11.30 9.21 -8.54
CA ARG A 158 -11.19 7.75 -8.58
C ARG A 158 -11.42 7.22 -9.99
N TYR A 159 -10.59 6.27 -10.39
CA TYR A 159 -10.61 5.63 -11.70
C TYR A 159 -10.52 4.11 -11.54
N THR A 160 -10.96 3.39 -12.56
CA THR A 160 -10.84 1.93 -12.63
C THR A 160 -10.14 1.55 -13.92
N LEU A 161 -9.10 0.72 -13.82
CA LEU A 161 -8.55 -0.01 -14.94
C LEU A 161 -9.22 -1.39 -15.00
N GLU A 162 -9.77 -1.73 -16.17
CA GLU A 162 -10.41 -3.02 -16.45
C GLU A 162 -9.65 -3.73 -17.55
N ALA A 163 -9.18 -4.96 -17.28
CA ALA A 163 -8.73 -5.88 -18.31
C ALA A 163 -9.78 -6.96 -18.49
N ALA A 164 -10.09 -7.31 -19.73
CA ALA A 164 -11.17 -8.22 -20.06
C ALA A 164 -10.73 -9.21 -21.15
N LEU A 165 -11.04 -10.50 -20.94
CA LEU A 165 -11.07 -11.48 -22.02
C LEU A 165 -12.41 -11.34 -22.74
N VAL A 166 -12.37 -10.86 -23.98
CA VAL A 166 -13.58 -10.58 -24.75
C VAL A 166 -14.21 -11.90 -25.20
N LYS A 167 -15.48 -12.13 -24.83
CA LYS A 167 -16.22 -13.35 -25.20
C LYS A 167 -17.36 -13.02 -26.16
N LYS A 168 -17.54 -13.84 -27.19
CA LYS A 168 -18.68 -13.74 -28.10
C LYS A 168 -19.89 -14.44 -27.48
N GLY A 169 -21.00 -13.72 -27.30
CA GLY A 169 -22.25 -14.31 -26.80
C GLY A 169 -22.27 -14.69 -25.32
N ALA A 170 -21.27 -14.28 -24.54
CA ALA A 170 -21.19 -14.49 -23.10
C ALA A 170 -20.55 -13.26 -22.43
N PRO A 171 -20.78 -13.05 -21.12
CA PRO A 171 -20.09 -11.99 -20.39
C PRO A 171 -18.57 -12.16 -20.43
N ASP A 172 -17.86 -11.03 -20.56
CA ASP A 172 -16.40 -10.99 -20.50
C ASP A 172 -15.90 -11.46 -19.13
N VAL A 173 -14.70 -12.06 -19.11
CA VAL A 173 -13.97 -12.36 -17.86
C VAL A 173 -13.07 -11.18 -17.55
N ARG A 174 -13.27 -10.53 -16.41
CA ARG A 174 -12.58 -9.26 -16.08
C ARG A 174 -11.67 -9.38 -14.88
N SER A 175 -10.64 -8.53 -14.89
CA SER A 175 -9.82 -8.15 -13.74
C SER A 175 -9.86 -6.63 -13.61
N LEU A 176 -10.00 -6.13 -12.38
CA LEU A 176 -10.20 -4.71 -12.12
C LEU A 176 -9.18 -4.17 -11.12
N ARG A 177 -8.64 -2.96 -11.36
CA ARG A 177 -7.82 -2.21 -10.40
C ARG A 177 -8.35 -0.81 -10.23
N ASP A 178 -8.58 -0.40 -8.98
CA ASP A 178 -8.93 0.99 -8.66
C ASP A 178 -7.68 1.76 -8.31
N PHE A 179 -7.61 2.99 -8.77
CA PHE A 179 -6.59 3.94 -8.36
C PHE A 179 -7.17 5.35 -8.28
N THR A 180 -6.46 6.23 -7.60
CA THR A 180 -6.83 7.64 -7.44
C THR A 180 -5.79 8.54 -8.08
N VAL A 181 -6.25 9.55 -8.81
CA VAL A 181 -5.41 10.72 -9.12
C VAL A 181 -5.71 11.75 -8.05
N LEU A 182 -4.70 12.10 -7.26
CA LEU A 182 -4.86 13.00 -6.12
C LEU A 182 -4.91 14.46 -6.56
N THR A 183 -5.62 15.29 -5.81
CA THR A 183 -5.53 16.75 -5.92
C THR A 183 -4.12 17.24 -5.59
N PRO A 184 -3.71 18.44 -6.07
CA PRO A 184 -2.43 19.04 -5.66
C PRO A 184 -2.26 19.11 -4.14
N GLU A 185 -3.32 19.48 -3.42
CA GLU A 185 -3.33 19.62 -1.97
C GLU A 185 -3.13 18.26 -1.28
N GLU A 186 -3.82 17.22 -1.73
CA GLU A 186 -3.64 15.85 -1.20
C GLU A 186 -2.25 15.29 -1.50
N ARG A 187 -1.67 15.61 -2.66
CA ARG A 187 -0.29 15.20 -2.98
C ARG A 187 0.70 15.89 -2.04
N GLU A 188 0.53 17.19 -1.83
CA GLU A 188 1.39 17.95 -0.94
C GLU A 188 1.29 17.44 0.50
N ALA A 189 0.08 17.18 1.00
CA ALA A 189 -0.14 16.60 2.32
C ALA A 189 0.46 15.18 2.49
N ARG A 190 0.65 14.44 1.40
CA ARG A 190 1.28 13.10 1.40
C ARG A 190 2.78 13.14 1.12
N ARG A 191 3.36 14.29 0.76
CA ARG A 191 4.78 14.41 0.49
C ARG A 191 5.57 14.20 1.79
N ASN A 192 6.49 13.24 1.80
CA ASN A 192 7.45 13.12 2.89
C ASN A 192 8.44 14.30 2.81
N LEU A 193 8.36 15.22 3.74
CA LEU A 193 9.23 16.40 3.82
C LEU A 193 10.66 16.05 4.22
N ALA A 194 10.88 14.90 4.85
CA ALA A 194 12.17 14.41 5.32
C ALA A 194 12.95 13.58 4.30
N GLU A 195 12.30 13.10 3.23
CA GLU A 195 12.97 12.26 2.23
C GLU A 195 14.11 13.00 1.54
N GLY A 196 15.29 12.36 1.50
CA GLY A 196 16.53 12.91 0.96
C GLY A 196 17.12 14.09 1.74
N ARG A 197 16.58 14.42 2.92
CA ARG A 197 17.03 15.59 3.69
C ARG A 197 18.29 15.30 4.52
N PRO A 198 19.14 16.31 4.76
CA PRO A 198 20.29 16.15 5.64
C PRO A 198 19.89 15.76 7.07
N VAL A 199 20.68 14.88 7.68
CA VAL A 199 20.44 14.37 9.02
C VAL A 199 21.68 14.55 9.90
N LYS A 200 21.45 14.93 11.16
CA LYS A 200 22.45 14.89 12.24
C LYS A 200 22.02 13.87 13.28
N ALA A 201 22.98 13.22 13.93
CA ALA A 201 22.69 12.32 15.04
C ALA A 201 23.71 12.49 16.16
N SER A 202 23.33 12.12 17.39
CA SER A 202 24.23 12.12 18.54
C SER A 202 25.33 11.08 18.43
N SER A 203 25.08 9.98 17.72
CA SER A 203 26.06 8.95 17.42
C SER A 203 25.64 8.12 16.21
N VAL A 204 26.60 7.35 15.70
CA VAL A 204 26.39 6.31 14.70
C VAL A 204 27.10 5.05 15.19
N LEU A 205 26.45 3.90 15.03
CA LEU A 205 27.05 2.61 15.33
C LEU A 205 27.89 2.14 14.14
N THR A 206 29.12 1.71 14.42
CA THR A 206 29.93 0.90 13.50
C THR A 206 30.13 -0.48 14.11
N LYS A 207 29.74 -1.53 13.39
CA LYS A 207 29.86 -2.92 13.83
C LYS A 207 30.15 -3.82 12.64
N ASP A 208 31.09 -4.76 12.80
CA ASP A 208 31.46 -5.74 11.77
C ASP A 208 31.82 -5.10 10.41
N GLY A 209 32.50 -3.95 10.44
CA GLY A 209 32.88 -3.18 9.25
C GLY A 209 31.74 -2.39 8.59
N GLN A 210 30.51 -2.48 9.10
CA GLN A 210 29.36 -1.71 8.62
C GLN A 210 29.09 -0.49 9.50
N THR A 211 28.82 0.66 8.88
CA THR A 211 28.42 1.89 9.59
C THR A 211 26.97 2.21 9.30
N TYR A 212 26.15 2.33 10.35
CA TYR A 212 24.72 2.62 10.27
C TYR A 212 24.46 4.12 10.34
N ARG A 213 24.74 4.80 9.22
CA ARG A 213 24.79 6.26 9.14
C ARG A 213 23.42 6.92 9.34
N ALA A 214 23.43 8.18 9.75
CA ALA A 214 22.20 8.93 10.03
C ALA A 214 21.35 9.18 8.78
N GLU A 215 21.96 9.35 7.61
CA GLU A 215 21.26 9.63 6.35
C GLU A 215 20.40 8.46 5.86
N PHE A 216 20.68 7.25 6.33
CA PHE A 216 19.86 6.07 6.03
C PHE A 216 18.47 6.13 6.63
N ALA A 217 18.22 6.99 7.63
CA ALA A 217 16.88 7.19 8.17
C ALA A 217 16.00 8.12 7.29
N THR A 218 16.51 8.64 6.18
CA THR A 218 15.78 9.56 5.28
C THR A 218 16.01 9.25 3.81
N ASP A 219 16.61 8.11 3.47
CA ASP A 219 17.01 7.80 2.09
C ASP A 219 15.88 7.15 1.25
N GLY A 220 14.72 6.91 1.87
CA GLY A 220 13.55 6.33 1.22
C GLY A 220 13.65 4.80 1.02
N LYS A 221 14.67 4.13 1.57
CA LYS A 221 14.90 2.71 1.38
C LYS A 221 14.48 1.90 2.60
N GLY A 222 13.71 0.84 2.35
CA GLY A 222 13.20 -0.03 3.41
C GLY A 222 14.22 -1.02 3.99
N ASP A 223 15.46 -1.01 3.50
CA ASP A 223 16.51 -1.99 3.81
C ASP A 223 17.83 -1.36 4.32
N THR A 224 17.89 -0.04 4.52
CA THR A 224 19.00 0.70 5.14
C THR A 224 18.54 1.38 6.43
N ARG A 225 19.42 1.45 7.44
CA ARG A 225 19.05 1.99 8.76
C ARG A 225 20.10 2.88 9.37
N TRP A 226 19.67 3.93 10.06
CA TRP A 226 20.49 4.55 11.09
C TRP A 226 20.49 3.68 12.35
N SER A 227 21.61 3.67 13.06
CA SER A 227 21.67 3.10 14.41
C SER A 227 22.54 3.97 15.31
N SER A 228 22.05 4.25 16.51
CA SER A 228 22.85 4.87 17.56
C SER A 228 23.79 3.87 18.24
N GLU A 229 24.75 4.39 18.98
CA GLU A 229 25.45 3.63 20.02
C GLU A 229 24.50 3.21 21.16
N PHE A 230 24.90 2.23 21.96
CA PHE A 230 24.03 1.52 22.91
C PHE A 230 23.98 2.23 24.28
N ARG A 231 23.65 3.52 24.28
CA ARG A 231 23.50 4.33 25.50
C ARG A 231 22.30 5.27 25.37
N ASP A 232 21.83 5.75 26.51
CA ASP A 232 20.74 6.72 26.63
C ASP A 232 21.26 8.03 27.23
N PRO A 233 20.78 9.21 26.79
CA PRO A 233 19.89 9.44 25.65
C PRO A 233 20.63 9.46 24.30
N GLN A 234 19.88 9.34 23.20
CA GLN A 234 20.37 9.56 21.83
C GLN A 234 19.34 10.34 21.02
N TRP A 235 19.79 10.97 19.94
CA TRP A 235 18.91 11.68 19.04
C TRP A 235 19.33 11.58 17.58
N LEU A 236 18.34 11.77 16.73
CA LEU A 236 18.47 11.99 15.29
C LEU A 236 17.63 13.21 14.91
N ALA A 237 18.19 14.13 14.14
CA ALA A 237 17.59 15.39 13.75
C ALA A 237 17.68 15.59 12.23
N VAL A 238 16.53 15.84 11.59
CA VAL A 238 16.41 16.07 10.16
C VAL A 238 16.29 17.57 9.88
N ASP A 239 17.08 18.11 8.95
CA ASP A 239 16.93 19.47 8.41
C ASP A 239 16.00 19.45 7.19
N LEU A 240 14.77 19.96 7.35
CA LEU A 240 13.80 20.09 6.25
C LEU A 240 14.23 21.12 5.19
N GLY A 241 15.36 21.81 5.39
CA GLY A 241 15.99 22.76 4.47
C GLY A 241 15.41 24.17 4.54
N ALA A 242 14.12 24.30 4.87
CA ALA A 242 13.43 25.56 5.10
C ALA A 242 12.34 25.39 6.16
N ALA A 243 11.79 26.49 6.66
CA ALA A 243 10.62 26.44 7.51
C ALA A 243 9.44 25.80 6.76
N GLN A 244 8.86 24.75 7.33
CA GLN A 244 7.68 24.03 6.84
C GLN A 244 6.65 23.97 7.96
N THR A 245 5.36 24.00 7.63
CA THR A 245 4.31 23.62 8.58
C THR A 245 4.25 22.10 8.65
N ILE A 246 4.31 21.52 9.84
CA ILE A 246 4.27 20.07 10.02
C ILE A 246 3.29 19.72 11.15
N SER A 247 2.59 18.60 11.02
CA SER A 247 1.66 18.10 12.05
C SER A 247 1.79 16.60 12.31
N ARG A 248 2.62 15.90 11.52
CA ARG A 248 2.78 14.45 11.63
C ARG A 248 4.22 14.00 11.41
N VAL A 249 4.68 13.12 12.29
CA VAL A 249 5.91 12.35 12.12
C VAL A 249 5.57 10.87 12.17
N GLU A 250 6.06 10.11 11.21
CA GLU A 250 6.03 8.65 11.19
C GLU A 250 7.44 8.11 11.37
N LEU A 251 7.62 7.19 12.30
CA LEU A 251 8.88 6.47 12.52
C LEU A 251 8.69 5.02 12.14
N GLN A 252 9.57 4.53 11.27
CA GLN A 252 9.71 3.10 10.98
C GLN A 252 10.93 2.59 11.72
N TRP A 253 10.73 2.09 12.93
CA TRP A 253 11.77 1.46 13.73
C TRP A 253 12.17 0.11 13.15
N GLU A 254 13.44 -0.24 13.36
CA GLU A 254 13.89 -1.61 13.28
C GLU A 254 13.42 -2.42 14.51
N GLY A 255 13.79 -3.69 14.63
CA GLY A 255 13.60 -4.46 15.86
C GLY A 255 14.15 -3.77 17.11
N ALA A 256 15.18 -2.93 17.02
CA ALA A 256 15.63 -2.06 18.11
C ALA A 256 15.01 -0.65 18.05
N PHE A 257 14.28 -0.26 19.10
CA PHE A 257 13.42 0.94 19.12
C PHE A 257 13.51 1.73 20.43
N ALA A 258 12.94 2.94 20.45
CA ALA A 258 12.77 3.73 21.67
C ALA A 258 11.49 3.37 22.43
N LYS A 259 11.60 3.00 23.71
CA LYS A 259 10.44 2.86 24.60
C LYS A 259 9.96 4.23 25.08
N ALA A 260 10.89 5.12 25.42
CA ALA A 260 10.58 6.50 25.76
C ALA A 260 11.32 7.45 24.83
N TYR A 261 10.59 8.41 24.25
CA TYR A 261 11.15 9.43 23.37
C TYR A 261 10.26 10.67 23.27
N ALA A 262 10.84 11.73 22.73
CA ALA A 262 10.14 12.95 22.36
C ALA A 262 10.37 13.26 20.88
N ILE A 263 9.33 13.81 20.23
CA ILE A 263 9.47 14.52 18.95
C ILE A 263 9.59 15.99 19.27
N GLN A 264 10.65 16.59 18.76
CA GLN A 264 10.99 17.98 19.00
C GLN A 264 11.20 18.70 17.68
N VAL A 265 10.90 19.98 17.66
CA VAL A 265 11.02 20.83 16.49
C VAL A 265 11.89 22.04 16.79
N SER A 266 12.52 22.58 15.76
CA SER A 266 13.37 23.77 15.89
C SER A 266 13.37 24.60 14.61
N SER A 267 13.54 25.90 14.73
CA SER A 267 13.78 26.81 13.60
C SER A 267 15.28 26.91 13.24
N ASP A 268 16.17 26.70 14.21
CA ASP A 268 17.61 26.95 14.10
C ASP A 268 18.49 25.69 14.26
N GLY A 269 17.91 24.58 14.74
CA GLY A 269 18.61 23.31 15.01
C GLY A 269 19.34 23.29 16.36
N GLY A 270 19.27 24.37 17.15
CA GLY A 270 19.88 24.50 18.47
C GLY A 270 18.86 24.56 19.60
N ASN A 271 17.77 25.31 19.43
CA ASN A 271 16.70 25.48 20.40
C ASN A 271 15.51 24.59 20.05
N TRP A 272 15.12 23.70 20.96
CA TRP A 272 14.16 22.64 20.68
C TRP A 272 12.88 22.78 21.49
N LYS A 273 11.74 22.71 20.80
CA LYS A 273 10.40 22.65 21.40
C LYS A 273 9.85 21.22 21.26
N THR A 274 9.40 20.62 22.35
CA THR A 274 8.72 19.32 22.30
C THR A 274 7.30 19.47 21.77
N VAL A 275 6.93 18.66 20.77
CA VAL A 275 5.58 18.61 20.18
C VAL A 275 4.87 17.28 20.46
N HIS A 276 5.63 16.25 20.84
CA HIS A 276 5.07 14.96 21.25
C HIS A 276 6.02 14.26 22.23
N THR A 277 5.48 13.49 23.17
CA THR A 277 6.25 12.58 24.02
C THR A 277 5.51 11.28 24.25
N THR A 278 6.25 10.19 24.40
CA THR A 278 5.71 8.89 24.80
C THR A 278 6.72 8.18 25.71
N ALA A 279 6.20 7.38 26.64
CA ALA A 279 6.97 6.44 27.46
C ALA A 279 6.57 4.97 27.18
N LYS A 280 5.76 4.75 26.14
CA LYS A 280 5.16 3.47 25.78
C LYS A 280 5.33 3.16 24.29
N GLY A 281 6.47 3.58 23.71
CA GLY A 281 6.84 3.19 22.35
C GLY A 281 6.78 1.67 22.19
N ALA A 282 6.14 1.21 21.12
CA ALA A 282 5.92 -0.18 20.76
C ALA A 282 6.85 -0.65 19.61
N GLY A 283 7.63 0.27 19.02
CA GLY A 283 8.47 -0.01 17.86
C GLY A 283 7.65 -0.21 16.58
N LYS A 284 8.21 -0.88 15.57
CA LYS A 284 7.61 -1.04 14.23
C LYS A 284 7.30 0.35 13.61
N VAL A 285 6.09 0.54 13.08
CA VAL A 285 5.64 1.84 12.57
C VAL A 285 4.85 2.57 13.64
N GLU A 286 5.32 3.75 14.01
CA GLU A 286 4.66 4.65 14.96
C GLU A 286 4.33 5.98 14.28
N VAL A 287 3.11 6.47 14.52
CA VAL A 287 2.61 7.70 13.91
C VAL A 287 2.23 8.67 15.01
N MET A 288 2.96 9.79 15.08
CA MET A 288 2.73 10.86 16.03
C MET A 288 2.07 12.02 15.29
N ARG A 289 0.92 12.45 15.82
CA ARG A 289 0.20 13.64 15.35
C ARG A 289 0.20 14.69 16.44
N PHE A 290 0.34 15.95 16.05
CA PHE A 290 0.39 17.09 16.95
C PHE A 290 -0.17 18.33 16.22
N GLU A 291 -0.43 19.40 16.97
CA GLU A 291 -0.92 20.65 16.39
C GLU A 291 0.05 21.18 15.31
N PRO A 292 -0.46 21.63 14.15
CA PRO A 292 0.38 22.16 13.09
C PRO A 292 1.35 23.23 13.61
N THR A 293 2.64 23.01 13.41
CA THR A 293 3.69 23.91 13.89
C THR A 293 4.67 24.22 12.77
N GLN A 294 5.17 25.46 12.74
CA GLN A 294 6.24 25.82 11.82
C GLN A 294 7.59 25.33 12.36
N ALA A 295 8.36 24.62 11.55
CA ALA A 295 9.66 24.08 11.91
C ALA A 295 10.58 23.94 10.69
N ARG A 296 11.89 24.11 10.90
CA ARG A 296 12.91 23.72 9.90
C ARG A 296 13.54 22.37 10.27
N TRP A 297 13.67 22.09 11.56
CA TRP A 297 14.28 20.88 12.06
C TRP A 297 13.29 20.03 12.83
N VAL A 298 13.41 18.72 12.69
CA VAL A 298 12.66 17.72 13.47
C VAL A 298 13.64 16.78 14.13
N ARG A 299 13.57 16.61 15.45
CA ARG A 299 14.42 15.73 16.24
C ARG A 299 13.62 14.65 16.94
N ILE A 300 14.06 13.41 16.76
CA ILE A 300 13.67 12.26 17.56
C ILE A 300 14.67 12.18 18.70
N HIS A 301 14.22 12.40 19.93
CA HIS A 301 15.05 12.36 21.13
C HIS A 301 14.66 11.15 21.98
N GLY A 302 15.41 10.05 21.82
CA GLY A 302 15.24 8.81 22.57
C GLY A 302 15.86 8.93 23.96
N THR A 303 15.06 8.66 24.99
CA THR A 303 15.48 8.76 26.40
C THR A 303 15.50 7.40 27.11
N GLN A 304 14.85 6.39 26.55
CA GLN A 304 14.92 5.01 27.05
C GLN A 304 14.80 4.01 25.89
N ARG A 305 15.76 3.11 25.76
CA ARG A 305 15.73 2.01 24.78
C ARG A 305 14.67 0.96 25.15
N GLY A 306 14.02 0.40 24.13
CA GLY A 306 13.07 -0.71 24.27
C GLY A 306 13.72 -2.09 24.24
N THR A 307 14.99 -2.16 23.84
CA THR A 307 15.80 -3.39 23.79
C THR A 307 17.20 -3.10 24.35
N PRO A 308 18.06 -4.12 24.55
CA PRO A 308 19.47 -3.89 24.94
C PRO A 308 20.33 -3.18 23.89
N PHE A 309 19.86 -3.09 22.64
CA PHE A 309 20.55 -2.46 21.52
C PHE A 309 20.32 -0.94 21.49
N GLY A 310 20.95 -0.24 20.54
CA GLY A 310 20.76 1.19 20.30
C GLY A 310 19.39 1.51 19.69
N TYR A 311 19.12 2.78 19.45
CA TYR A 311 17.97 3.19 18.65
C TYR A 311 18.27 2.91 17.18
N SER A 312 17.33 2.29 16.46
CA SER A 312 17.54 1.88 15.07
C SER A 312 16.31 2.22 14.23
N ILE A 313 16.50 3.04 13.21
CA ILE A 313 15.41 3.60 12.40
C ILE A 313 15.68 3.27 10.93
N TRP A 314 14.71 2.61 10.29
CA TRP A 314 14.67 2.44 8.84
C TRP A 314 14.31 3.77 8.16
N GLU A 315 13.26 4.46 8.60
CA GLU A 315 12.85 5.72 7.99
C GLU A 315 12.18 6.68 8.99
N VAL A 316 12.46 7.97 8.85
CA VAL A 316 11.75 9.10 9.44
C VAL A 316 10.98 9.79 8.33
N ARG A 317 9.64 9.85 8.47
CA ARG A 317 8.78 10.57 7.53
C ARG A 317 8.12 11.74 8.23
N VAL A 318 8.18 12.92 7.62
CA VAL A 318 7.60 14.16 8.15
C VAL A 318 6.56 14.67 7.18
N TYR A 319 5.39 15.07 7.68
CA TYR A 319 4.29 15.53 6.85
C TYR A 319 3.63 16.79 7.42
N HIS A 320 2.94 17.51 6.54
CA HIS A 320 1.95 18.53 6.89
C HIS A 320 0.84 17.94 7.74
#